data_AF-A0A1G1YKL7-F1
#
_entry.id   AF-A0A1G1YKL7-F1
#
_cell.length_a   1.000
_cell.length_b   1.000
_cell.length_c   1.000
_cell.angle_alpha   90.00
_cell.angle_beta   90.00
_cell.angle_gamma   90.00
#
_symmetry.space_group_name_H-M   'P 1'
#
loop_
_entity.id
_entity.type
_entity.pdbx_description
1 polymer ?
#
loop_
_entity_poly.entity_id
_entity_poly.type
_entity_poly.pdbx_seq_one_letter_code
_entity_poly.pdbx_strand_id
1 'polypeptide(L)'
;MFKTIIKVSNLILMLTGSVALLMFMYGGARWILAAGKQEWIQTGTAAMTAAVIGIVIILTSWLIVNFTIIALTGGAIGGEAAIFDSSKKWFEEQ
;
A
#
# COMPACT_ATOMS: atom_id res chain seq x y z
N MET A 1 -18.90 1.89 -16.23
CA MET A 1 -18.11 3.11 -16.02
C MET A 1 -17.44 3.12 -14.63
N PHE A 2 -18.17 2.93 -13.53
CA PHE A 2 -17.58 2.85 -12.17
C PHE A 2 -16.47 1.79 -12.02
N LYS A 3 -16.58 0.65 -12.69
CA LYS A 3 -15.54 -0.41 -12.70
C LYS A 3 -14.18 0.08 -13.23
N THR A 4 -14.14 1.04 -14.14
CA THR A 4 -12.88 1.58 -14.68
C THR A 4 -12.16 2.41 -13.62
N ILE A 5 -12.89 3.20 -12.84
CA ILE A 5 -12.35 4.01 -11.75
C ILE A 5 -11.72 3.09 -10.69
N ILE A 6 -12.40 1.99 -10.35
CA ILE A 6 -11.89 1.01 -9.38
C ILE A 6 -10.58 0.37 -9.89
N LYS A 7 -10.53 -0.06 -11.15
CA LYS A 7 -9.32 -0.64 -11.74
C LYS A 7 -8.15 0.35 -11.76
N VAL A 8 -8.42 1.62 -12.06
CA VAL A 8 -7.40 2.68 -12.07
C VAL A 8 -6.89 2.97 -10.65
N SER A 9 -7.78 3.13 -9.67
CA SER A 9 -7.37 3.28 -8.26
C SER A 9 -6.56 2.08 -7.77
N ASN A 10 -6.96 0.86 -8.13
CA ASN A 10 -6.24 -0.34 -7.72
C ASN A 10 -4.84 -0.46 -8.37
N LEU A 11 -4.72 -0.06 -9.65
CA LEU A 11 -3.44 0.00 -10.35
C LEU A 11 -2.48 1.00 -9.69
N ILE A 12 -2.99 2.18 -9.32
CA ILE A 12 -2.22 3.21 -8.63
C ILE A 12 -1.81 2.74 -7.23
N LEU A 13 -2.70 2.06 -6.50
CA LEU A 13 -2.42 1.49 -5.18
C LEU A 13 -1.34 0.40 -5.24
N MET A 14 -1.38 -0.50 -6.23
CA MET A 14 -0.35 -1.53 -6.43
C MET A 14 1.01 -0.93 -6.75
N LEU A 15 1.07 0.03 -7.69
CA LEU A 15 2.30 0.74 -8.03
C LEU A 15 2.88 1.49 -6.82
N THR A 16 2.06 2.29 -6.16
CA THR A 16 2.50 3.10 -5.02
C THR A 16 2.88 2.25 -3.82
N GLY A 17 2.12 1.18 -3.54
CA GLY A 17 2.42 0.22 -2.47
C GLY A 17 3.76 -0.50 -2.69
N SER A 18 4.06 -0.91 -3.92
CA SER A 18 5.35 -1.54 -4.25
C SER A 18 6.54 -0.58 -4.06
N VAL A 19 6.40 0.68 -4.47
CA VAL A 19 7.43 1.72 -4.27
C VAL A 19 7.61 2.06 -2.80
N ALA A 20 6.51 2.15 -2.03
CA ALA A 20 6.56 2.38 -0.59
C ALA A 20 7.30 1.25 0.15
N LEU A 21 7.08 -0.01 -0.25
CA LEU A 21 7.79 -1.16 0.30
C LEU A 21 9.30 -1.09 0.03
N LEU A 22 9.71 -0.72 -1.20
CA LEU A 22 11.12 -0.56 -1.55
C LEU A 22 11.80 0.54 -0.73
N MET A 23 11.13 1.69 -0.57
CA MET A 23 11.62 2.79 0.27
C MET A 23 11.73 2.38 1.75
N PHE A 24 10.73 1.64 2.26
CA PHE A 24 10.76 1.11 3.63
C PHE A 24 11.95 0.16 3.83
N MET A 25 12.19 -0.75 2.89
CA MET A 25 13.31 -1.69 2.94
C MET A 25 14.66 -0.98 2.88
N TYR A 26 14.81 0.06 2.05
CA TYR A 26 16.01 0.88 1.98
C TYR A 26 16.29 1.63 3.30
N GLY A 27 15.25 2.25 3.88
CA GLY A 27 15.35 2.92 5.18
C GLY A 27 15.71 1.97 6.32
N GLY A 28 15.09 0.79 6.36
CA GLY A 28 15.37 -0.25 7.35
C GLY A 28 16.78 -0.82 7.21
N ALA A 29 17.24 -1.10 5.98
CA ALA A 29 18.59 -1.58 5.74
C ALA A 29 19.64 -0.54 6.21
N ARG A 30 19.42 0.74 5.91
CA ARG A 30 20.32 1.82 6.35
C ARG A 30 20.36 1.98 7.87
N TRP A 31 19.25 1.73 8.55
CA TRP A 31 19.17 1.77 10.01
C TRP A 31 19.94 0.62 10.66
N ILE A 32 19.80 -0.61 10.15
CA ILE A 32 20.52 -1.79 10.66
C ILE A 32 22.03 -1.66 10.43
N LEU A 33 22.44 -1.11 9.28
CA LEU A 33 23.86 -0.92 8.92
C LEU A 33 24.55 0.24 9.66
N ALA A 34 23.83 1.02 10.47
CA ALA A 34 24.36 2.22 11.15
C ALA A 34 25.49 1.93 12.17
N ALA A 35 25.71 0.67 12.55
CA ALA A 35 26.85 0.19 13.34
C ALA A 35 27.18 1.03 14.60
N GLY A 36 26.18 1.64 15.23
CA GLY A 36 26.34 2.45 16.44
C GLY A 36 26.63 3.95 16.24
N LYS A 37 26.73 4.44 15.00
CA LYS A 37 26.81 5.89 14.74
C LYS A 37 25.44 6.54 14.92
N GLN A 38 25.30 7.36 15.97
CA GLN A 38 24.04 8.01 16.34
C GLN A 38 23.39 8.81 15.19
N GLU A 39 24.20 9.45 14.34
CA GLU A 39 23.74 10.19 13.15
C GLU A 39 23.05 9.29 12.11
N TRP A 40 23.58 8.08 11.91
CA TRP A 40 23.05 7.10 10.95
C TRP A 40 21.81 6.42 11.50
N ILE A 41 21.76 6.20 12.82
CA ILE A 41 20.57 5.72 13.52
C ILE A 41 19.45 6.75 13.40
N GLN A 42 19.73 8.02 13.67
CA GLN A 42 18.72 9.08 13.60
C GLN A 42 18.19 9.27 12.18
N THR A 43 19.07 9.23 11.18
CA THR A 43 18.68 9.31 9.76
C THR A 43 17.86 8.08 9.32
N GLY A 44 18.25 6.87 9.76
CA GLY A 44 17.52 5.64 9.46
C GLY A 44 16.14 5.60 10.10
N THR A 45 16.02 6.03 11.36
CA THR A 45 14.73 6.14 12.06
C THR A 45 13.82 7.16 11.38
N ALA A 46 14.36 8.32 10.97
CA ALA A 46 13.60 9.34 10.25
C ALA A 46 13.10 8.84 8.87
N ALA A 47 13.92 8.07 8.16
CA ALA A 47 13.50 7.43 6.91
C ALA A 47 12.41 6.37 7.14
N MET A 48 12.53 5.56 8.20
CA MET A 48 11.50 4.58 8.57
C MET A 48 10.19 5.24 8.98
N THR A 49 10.21 6.31 9.78
CA THR A 49 8.97 7.02 10.17
C THR A 49 8.29 7.64 8.96
N ALA A 50 9.04 8.24 8.03
CA ALA A 50 8.49 8.74 6.77
C ALA A 50 7.86 7.61 5.92
N ALA A 51 8.51 6.45 5.84
CA ALA A 51 7.98 5.30 5.12
C ALA A 51 6.69 4.74 5.77
N VAL A 52 6.63 4.66 7.10
CA VAL A 52 5.42 4.26 7.83
C VAL A 52 4.26 5.22 7.58
N ILE A 53 4.53 6.53 7.61
CA ILE A 53 3.52 7.56 7.29
C ILE A 53 2.99 7.36 5.85
N GLY A 54 3.89 7.11 4.89
CA GLY A 54 3.51 6.79 3.52
C GLY A 54 2.59 5.57 3.41
N ILE A 55 2.91 4.49 4.12
CA ILE A 55 2.07 3.28 4.16
C ILE A 55 0.68 3.60 4.75
N VAL A 56 0.64 4.34 5.86
CA VAL A 56 -0.63 4.75 6.49
C VAL A 56 -1.50 5.55 5.52
N ILE A 57 -0.92 6.49 4.76
CA ILE A 57 -1.66 7.26 3.75
C ILE A 57 -2.26 6.35 2.68
N ILE A 58 -1.49 5.37 2.18
CA ILE A 58 -1.95 4.42 1.16
C ILE A 58 -3.12 3.58 1.69
N LEU A 59 -3.00 3.05 2.91
CA LEU A 59 -4.06 2.27 3.57
C LEU A 59 -5.32 3.11 3.80
N THR A 60 -5.16 4.36 4.20
CA THR A 60 -6.27 5.29 4.43
C THR A 60 -6.96 5.66 3.12
N SER A 61 -6.20 5.85 2.05
CA SER A 61 -6.74 6.10 0.70
C SER A 61 -7.60 4.93 0.22
N TRP A 62 -7.14 3.70 0.40
CA TRP A 62 -7.94 2.51 0.10
C TRP A 62 -9.23 2.47 0.93
N LEU A 63 -9.15 2.74 2.24
CA LEU A 63 -10.32 2.76 3.11
C LEU A 63 -11.37 3.79 2.65
N ILE A 64 -10.93 5.01 2.32
CA ILE A 64 -11.82 6.09 1.86
C ILE A 64 -12.51 5.71 0.55
N VAL A 65 -11.77 5.20 -0.44
CA VAL A 65 -12.34 4.82 -1.74
C VAL A 65 -13.41 3.74 -1.56
N ASN A 66 -13.15 2.71 -0.75
CA ASN A 66 -14.13 1.67 -0.46
C ASN A 66 -15.35 2.23 0.28
N PHE A 67 -15.13 3.08 1.28
CA PHE A 67 -16.20 3.73 2.03
C PHE A 67 -17.10 4.58 1.12
N THR A 68 -16.53 5.38 0.21
CA THR A 68 -17.30 6.19 -0.75
C THR A 68 -18.12 5.31 -1.69
N ILE A 69 -17.55 4.21 -2.19
CA ILE A 69 -18.27 3.28 -3.07
C ILE A 69 -19.43 2.63 -2.33
N ILE A 70 -19.21 2.20 -1.08
CA ILE A 70 -20.24 1.61 -0.22
C ILE A 70 -21.35 2.60 0.07
N ALA A 71 -21.01 3.83 0.46
CA ALA A 71 -21.98 4.88 0.75
C ALA A 71 -22.88 5.22 -0.46
N LEU A 72 -22.36 5.07 -1.68
CA LEU A 72 -23.10 5.31 -2.92
C LEU A 72 -23.86 4.09 -3.43
N THR A 73 -23.42 2.86 -3.12
CA THR A 73 -24.04 1.61 -3.59
C THR A 73 -24.96 0.94 -2.56
N GLY A 74 -25.00 1.44 -1.32
CA GLY A 74 -25.83 0.89 -0.24
C GLY A 74 -25.40 -0.51 0.24
N GLY A 75 -24.21 -0.97 -0.16
CA GLY A 75 -23.69 -2.31 0.10
C GLY A 75 -22.90 -2.41 1.41
N ALA A 76 -22.99 -3.55 2.09
CA ALA A 76 -22.35 -3.80 3.37
C ALA A 76 -20.82 -3.62 3.36
N ILE A 77 -20.30 -3.07 4.46
CA ILE A 77 -18.87 -3.02 4.79
C ILE A 77 -18.31 -4.45 4.92
N GLY A 78 -17.62 -4.93 3.89
CA GLY A 78 -17.08 -6.30 3.88
C GLY A 78 -16.97 -6.94 2.50
N GLY A 79 -17.34 -6.25 1.42
CA GLY A 79 -17.04 -6.71 0.06
C GLY A 79 -15.53 -6.85 -0.13
N GLU A 80 -15.07 -8.08 -0.31
CA GLU A 80 -13.68 -8.47 -0.48
C GLU A 80 -12.93 -7.44 -1.34
N ALA A 81 -11.89 -6.87 -0.75
CA ALA A 81 -10.97 -5.99 -1.44
C ALA A 81 -10.38 -6.77 -2.63
N ALA A 82 -10.96 -6.61 -3.83
CA ALA A 82 -10.47 -7.22 -5.06
C ALA A 82 -9.17 -6.53 -5.54
N ILE A 83 -8.23 -6.30 -4.59
CA ILE A 83 -6.90 -5.76 -4.85
C ILE A 83 -6.11 -6.80 -5.65
N PHE A 84 -6.29 -8.07 -5.30
CA PHE A 84 -5.79 -9.20 -6.07
C PHE A 84 -7.02 -9.85 -6.69
N ASP A 85 -7.17 -9.73 -8.00
CA ASP A 85 -8.23 -10.41 -8.75
C ASP A 85 -8.03 -11.92 -8.64
N SER A 86 -8.62 -12.53 -7.61
CA SER A 86 -8.57 -13.98 -7.35
C SER A 86 -9.34 -14.78 -8.41
N SER A 87 -10.01 -14.14 -9.38
CA SER A 87 -10.76 -14.84 -10.43
C SER A 87 -9.87 -15.41 -11.53
N LYS A 88 -8.65 -14.90 -11.70
CA LYS A 88 -7.65 -15.47 -12.61
C LYS A 88 -6.39 -15.85 -11.84
N LYS A 89 -6.40 -17.07 -11.31
CA LYS A 89 -5.18 -17.73 -10.86
C LYS A 89 -4.27 -17.89 -12.08
N TRP A 90 -3.19 -17.12 -12.15
CA TRP A 90 -2.19 -17.17 -13.23
C TRP A 90 -1.39 -18.49 -13.28
N PHE A 91 -1.82 -19.49 -12.50
CA PHE A 91 -1.26 -20.83 -12.43
C PHE A 91 -2.24 -21.91 -12.92
N GLU A 92 -3.51 -21.57 -13.21
CA GLU A 92 -4.48 -22.50 -13.82
C GLU A 92 -4.40 -22.39 -15.35
N GLU A 93 -3.29 -22.87 -15.90
CA GLU A 93 -3.20 -23.26 -17.30
C GLU A 93 -2.78 -24.74 -17.40
N GLN A 94 -3.72 -25.62 -17.03
CA GLN A 94 -4.04 -26.94 -17.62
C GLN A 94 -5.39 -27.39 -17.03
#